data_AF-A4BLU0-F1
#
_entry.id   AF-A4BLU0-F1
#
_cell.length_a   1.000
_cell.length_b   1.000
_cell.length_c   1.000
_cell.angle_alpha   90.00
_cell.angle_beta   90.00
_cell.angle_gamma   90.00
#
_symmetry.space_group_name_H-M   'P 1'
#
loop_
_entity.id
_entity.type
_entity.pdbx_description
1 polymer ?
#
loop_
_entity_poly.entity_id
_entity_poly.type
_entity_poly.pdbx_seq_one_letter_code
_entity_poly.pdbx_strand_id
1 'polypeptide(L)'
;MAAIDQLPEELADPLLVFEGGKDFPSHVILTERKDSNGKPILVALHLQKREGRLFVNRIASAYGKDKVQSLLGWVEEGRLRYQSNRSPAQVRLIGLQLPQSGTPAQGQSRILPEVPAKGKGLIES
;
A
#
# COMPACT_ATOMS: atom_id res chain seq x y z
N MET A 1 -7.76 -13.83 -17.49
CA MET A 1 -8.47 -13.66 -16.20
C MET A 1 -8.13 -12.30 -15.64
N ALA A 2 -9.11 -11.57 -15.12
CA ALA A 2 -8.94 -10.17 -14.75
C ALA A 2 -8.06 -10.02 -13.50
N ALA A 3 -7.02 -9.18 -13.59
CA ALA A 3 -6.12 -8.86 -12.49
C ALA A 3 -6.80 -8.27 -11.23
N ILE A 4 -8.07 -7.89 -11.33
CA ILE A 4 -8.88 -7.29 -10.25
C ILE A 4 -9.29 -8.34 -9.20
N ASP A 5 -9.57 -9.59 -9.58
CA ASP A 5 -10.14 -10.59 -8.66
C ASP A 5 -9.19 -11.01 -7.53
N GLN A 6 -7.88 -10.87 -7.77
CA GLN A 6 -6.81 -11.25 -6.84
C GLN A 6 -6.23 -10.05 -6.09
N LEU A 7 -6.71 -8.84 -6.41
CA LEU A 7 -6.24 -7.62 -5.78
C LEU A 7 -6.37 -7.61 -4.25
N PRO A 8 -7.43 -8.17 -3.61
CA PRO A 8 -7.49 -8.25 -2.16
C PRO A 8 -6.31 -9.01 -1.53
N GLU A 9 -5.86 -10.11 -2.13
CA GLU A 9 -4.74 -10.92 -1.66
C GLU A 9 -3.40 -10.18 -1.84
N GLU A 10 -3.20 -9.53 -3.00
CA GLU A 10 -1.98 -8.74 -3.26
C GLU A 10 -1.85 -7.50 -2.35
N LEU A 11 -2.98 -6.92 -1.92
CA LEU A 11 -3.00 -5.84 -0.94
C LEU A 11 -2.74 -6.31 0.51
N ALA A 12 -3.01 -7.59 0.81
CA ALA A 12 -2.71 -8.19 2.11
C ALA A 12 -1.20 -8.46 2.30
N ASP A 13 -0.49 -8.83 1.22
CA ASP A 13 0.97 -9.00 1.21
C ASP A 13 1.65 -8.14 0.13
N PRO A 14 1.74 -6.81 0.34
CA PRO A 14 2.30 -5.89 -0.66
C PRO A 14 3.81 -6.06 -0.79
N LEU A 15 4.38 -5.75 -1.97
CA LEU A 15 5.84 -5.69 -2.10
C LEU A 15 6.39 -4.39 -1.50
N LEU A 16 5.81 -3.25 -1.88
CA LEU A 16 6.19 -1.92 -1.41
C LEU A 16 4.94 -1.10 -1.14
N VAL A 17 5.00 -0.28 -0.09
CA VAL A 17 3.98 0.72 0.21
C VAL A 17 4.65 2.07 0.35
N PHE A 18 4.19 3.02 -0.44
CA PHE A 18 4.60 4.42 -0.40
C PHE A 18 3.48 5.27 0.20
N GLU A 19 3.86 6.34 0.91
CA GLU A 19 2.94 7.45 1.20
C GLU A 19 2.51 8.12 -0.11
N GLY A 20 1.21 8.40 -0.23
CA GLY A 20 0.59 8.97 -1.42
C GLY A 20 0.72 10.50 -1.51
N GLY A 21 -0.28 11.15 -2.12
CA GLY A 21 -0.27 12.60 -2.36
C GLY A 21 -0.47 13.44 -1.10
N LYS A 22 -0.11 14.73 -1.17
CA LYS A 22 -0.20 15.66 -0.03
C LYS A 22 -1.64 16.10 0.30
N ASP A 23 -2.56 16.02 -0.66
CA ASP A 23 -3.90 16.61 -0.54
C ASP A 23 -4.88 15.76 0.27
N PHE A 24 -4.64 14.44 0.39
CA PHE A 24 -5.47 13.53 1.17
C PHE A 24 -4.68 12.29 1.61
N PRO A 25 -4.98 11.71 2.80
CA PRO A 25 -4.28 10.53 3.28
C PRO A 25 -4.45 9.38 2.29
N SER A 26 -3.33 8.94 1.73
CA SER A 26 -3.30 7.94 0.66
C SER A 26 -2.04 7.11 0.73
N HIS A 27 -2.11 5.91 0.16
CA HIS A 27 -0.97 5.03 -0.04
C HIS A 27 -0.92 4.61 -1.50
N VAL A 28 0.29 4.39 -2.00
CA VAL A 28 0.51 3.75 -3.29
C VAL A 28 1.23 2.43 -3.05
N ILE A 29 0.68 1.34 -3.56
CA ILE A 29 1.15 -0.02 -3.33
C ILE A 29 1.66 -0.59 -4.64
N LEU A 30 2.86 -1.16 -4.63
CA LEU A 30 3.38 -1.98 -5.71
C LEU A 30 3.21 -3.45 -5.33
N THR A 31 2.65 -4.26 -6.23
CA THR A 31 2.45 -5.70 -6.05
C THR A 31 3.50 -6.48 -6.84
N GLU A 32 3.71 -7.76 -6.49
CA GLU A 32 4.55 -8.66 -7.30
C GLU A 32 3.82 -9.13 -8.57
N ARG A 33 2.49 -9.24 -8.51
CA ARG A 33 1.68 -9.63 -9.67
C ARG A 33 1.84 -8.68 -10.85
N LYS A 34 1.90 -9.29 -12.04
CA LYS A 34 1.99 -8.62 -13.32
C LYS A 34 0.62 -8.57 -14.02
N ASP A 35 0.34 -7.47 -14.71
CA ASP A 35 -0.77 -7.36 -15.66
C ASP A 35 -0.57 -8.26 -16.89
N SER A 36 -1.53 -8.25 -17.82
CA SER A 36 -1.45 -8.98 -19.09
C SER A 36 -0.24 -8.63 -19.96
N ASN A 37 0.39 -7.47 -19.72
CA ASN A 37 1.57 -6.99 -20.43
C ASN A 37 2.88 -7.29 -19.67
N GLY A 38 2.85 -8.07 -18.59
CA GLY A 38 4.03 -8.39 -17.79
C GLY A 38 4.50 -7.27 -16.85
N LYS A 39 3.70 -6.22 -16.65
CA LYS A 39 4.05 -5.04 -15.83
C LYS A 39 3.51 -5.22 -14.40
N PRO A 40 4.30 -4.97 -13.34
CA PRO A 40 3.81 -5.07 -11.98
C PRO A 40 2.64 -4.10 -11.74
N ILE A 41 1.65 -4.53 -10.97
CA ILE A 41 0.45 -3.72 -10.72
C ILE A 41 0.76 -2.70 -9.62
N LEU A 42 0.46 -1.44 -9.92
CA LEU A 42 0.48 -0.31 -8.99
C LEU A 42 -0.95 0.04 -8.59
N VAL A 43 -1.20 0.17 -7.29
CA VAL A 43 -2.52 0.43 -6.72
C VAL A 43 -2.48 1.73 -5.92
N ALA A 44 -3.33 2.70 -6.27
CA ALA A 44 -3.55 3.90 -5.47
C ALA A 44 -4.73 3.69 -4.52
N LEU A 45 -4.50 3.88 -3.22
CA LEU A 45 -5.48 3.77 -2.14
C LEU A 45 -5.69 5.13 -1.48
N HIS A 46 -6.93 5.58 -1.41
CA HIS A 46 -7.33 6.70 -0.57
C HIS A 46 -7.82 6.14 0.76
N LEU A 47 -7.27 6.63 1.87
CA LEU A 47 -7.59 6.15 3.22
C LEU A 47 -8.75 6.93 3.83
N GLN A 48 -9.41 6.31 4.81
CA GLN A 48 -10.31 6.98 5.76
C GLN A 48 -11.39 7.84 5.09
N LYS A 49 -11.92 7.41 3.93
CA LYS A 49 -13.10 8.05 3.38
C LYS A 49 -14.28 7.72 4.30
N ARG A 50 -14.87 8.73 4.92
CA ARG A 50 -16.08 8.56 5.73
C ARG A 50 -17.27 8.42 4.79
N GLU A 51 -17.89 7.25 4.77
CA GLU A 51 -19.12 6.98 4.03
C GLU A 51 -20.24 6.70 5.04
N GLY A 52 -20.98 7.76 5.38
CA GLY A 52 -21.94 7.74 6.50
C GLY A 52 -21.27 7.46 7.86
N ARG A 53 -21.54 6.28 8.42
CA ARG A 53 -20.98 5.82 9.71
C ARG A 53 -19.75 4.91 9.57
N LEU A 54 -19.31 4.63 8.34
CA LEU A 54 -18.21 3.71 8.05
C LEU A 54 -16.94 4.49 7.67
N PHE A 55 -15.78 3.99 8.12
CA PHE A 55 -14.49 4.37 7.56
C PHE A 55 -14.12 3.33 6.51
N VAL A 56 -14.01 3.74 5.25
CA VAL A 56 -13.66 2.87 4.14
C VAL A 56 -12.36 3.33 3.48
N ASN A 57 -11.52 2.37 3.12
CA ASN A 57 -10.38 2.60 2.24
C ASN A 57 -10.86 2.35 0.80
N ARG A 58 -10.59 3.28 -0.12
CA ARG A 58 -11.03 3.19 -1.52
C ARG A 58 -9.84 2.98 -2.43
N ILE A 59 -9.89 1.96 -3.28
CA ILE A 59 -8.99 1.81 -4.43
C ILE A 59 -9.37 2.87 -5.47
N ALA A 60 -8.52 3.87 -5.66
CA ALA A 60 -8.72 4.92 -6.64
C ALA A 60 -8.29 4.49 -8.05
N SER A 61 -7.23 3.68 -8.16
CA SER A 61 -6.82 3.05 -9.41
C SER A 61 -5.95 1.81 -9.16
N ALA A 62 -5.95 0.89 -10.12
CA ALA A 62 -5.04 -0.26 -10.18
C ALA A 62 -4.66 -0.50 -11.65
N TYR A 63 -3.37 -0.42 -11.98
CA TYR A 63 -2.88 -0.58 -13.36
C TYR A 63 -1.43 -1.07 -13.40
N GLY A 64 -1.02 -1.71 -14.49
CA GLY A 64 0.37 -2.11 -14.70
C GLY A 64 1.30 -0.90 -14.89
N LYS A 65 2.43 -0.87 -14.20
CA LYS A 65 3.41 0.23 -14.24
C LYS A 65 4.61 -0.12 -15.11
N ASP A 66 4.77 0.55 -16.25
CA ASP A 66 5.95 0.41 -17.13
C ASP A 66 7.26 0.82 -16.44
N LYS A 67 7.39 2.13 -16.13
CA LYS A 67 8.62 2.72 -15.60
C LYS A 67 8.67 2.56 -14.09
N VAL A 68 8.91 1.36 -13.59
CA VAL A 68 8.98 1.08 -12.13
C VAL A 68 10.13 1.87 -11.48
N GLN A 69 11.20 2.16 -12.23
CA GLN A 69 12.34 2.95 -11.77
C GLN A 69 11.94 4.38 -11.33
N SER A 70 10.82 4.92 -11.83
CA SER A 70 10.32 6.23 -11.37
C SER A 70 9.94 6.24 -9.88
N LEU A 71 9.77 5.06 -9.25
CA LEU A 71 9.51 4.95 -7.82
C LEU A 71 10.77 5.16 -6.97
N LEU A 72 11.98 5.14 -7.55
CA LEU A 72 13.22 5.44 -6.82
C LEU A 72 13.23 6.87 -6.29
N GLY A 73 12.75 7.84 -7.08
CA GLY A 73 12.57 9.22 -6.60
C GLY A 73 11.69 9.29 -5.35
N TRP A 74 10.64 8.46 -5.24
CA TRP A 74 9.80 8.42 -4.03
C TRP A 74 10.51 7.79 -2.83
N VAL A 75 11.46 6.89 -3.04
CA VAL A 75 12.34 6.37 -1.98
C VAL A 75 13.28 7.48 -1.50
N GLU A 76 13.89 8.23 -2.43
CA GLU A 76 14.76 9.38 -2.14
C GLU A 76 13.99 10.50 -1.42
N GLU A 77 12.71 10.71 -1.76
CA GLU A 77 11.78 11.63 -1.07
C GLU A 77 11.36 11.15 0.34
N GLY A 78 11.80 9.98 0.81
CA GLY A 78 11.45 9.42 2.12
C GLY A 78 10.00 8.90 2.22
N ARG A 79 9.35 8.60 1.09
CA ARG A 79 7.94 8.17 1.06
C ARG A 79 7.75 6.67 1.29
N LEU A 80 8.80 5.87 1.30
CA LEU A 80 8.70 4.41 1.53
C LEU A 80 8.25 4.14 2.98
N ARG A 81 7.11 3.47 3.14
CA ARG A 81 6.51 3.11 4.44
C ARG A 81 6.62 1.64 4.79
N TYR A 82 6.59 0.78 3.78
CA TYR A 82 6.76 -0.66 3.96
C TYR A 82 7.52 -1.24 2.77
N GLN A 83 8.39 -2.19 3.08
CA GLN A 83 9.04 -3.06 2.11
C GLN A 83 8.90 -4.48 2.62
N SER A 84 8.48 -5.40 1.75
CA SER A 84 8.42 -6.81 2.07
C SER A 84 9.82 -7.36 2.40
N ASN A 85 9.89 -8.31 3.32
CA ASN A 85 11.10 -9.06 3.65
C ASN A 85 11.58 -9.99 2.51
N ARG A 86 10.89 -9.99 1.36
CA ARG A 86 11.32 -10.63 0.12
C ARG A 86 12.75 -10.19 -0.23
N SER A 87 13.53 -11.13 -0.75
CA SER A 87 14.97 -10.91 -0.98
C SER A 87 15.21 -9.70 -1.90
N PRO A 88 16.33 -8.96 -1.74
CA PRO A 88 16.69 -7.88 -2.66
C PRO A 88 16.73 -8.33 -4.13
N ALA A 89 17.04 -9.60 -4.40
CA ALA A 89 16.98 -10.18 -5.74
C ALA A 89 15.54 -10.19 -6.32
N GLN A 90 14.53 -10.47 -5.51
CA GLN A 90 13.12 -10.47 -5.95
C GLN A 90 12.63 -9.05 -6.26
N VAL A 91 13.03 -8.03 -5.48
CA VAL A 91 12.75 -6.63 -5.82
C VAL A 91 13.46 -6.20 -7.12
N ARG A 92 14.70 -6.68 -7.34
CA ARG A 92 15.45 -6.45 -8.59
C ARG A 92 14.79 -7.10 -9.82
N LEU A 93 14.12 -8.25 -9.69
CA LEU A 93 13.36 -8.89 -10.79
C LEU A 93 12.21 -8.03 -11.32
N ILE A 94 11.78 -7.04 -10.54
CA ILE A 94 10.72 -6.08 -10.87
C ILE A 94 11.33 -4.78 -11.42
N GLY A 95 12.65 -4.74 -11.58
CA GLY A 95 13.40 -3.63 -12.18
C GLY A 95 13.77 -2.52 -11.20
N LEU A 96 13.59 -2.72 -9.89
CA LEU A 96 13.85 -1.71 -8.87
C LEU A 96 15.10 -2.07 -8.05
N GLN A 97 16.11 -1.20 -8.08
CA GLN A 97 17.29 -1.31 -7.22
C GLN A 97 17.16 -0.32 -6.06
N LEU A 98 16.69 -0.80 -4.91
CA LEU A 98 16.56 0.03 -3.71
C LEU A 98 17.94 0.30 -3.09
N PRO A 99 18.21 1.52 -2.60
CA PRO A 99 19.43 1.81 -1.86
C PRO A 99 19.52 0.94 -0.61
N GLN A 100 20.73 0.50 -0.25
CA GLN A 100 20.99 -0.26 0.97
C GLN A 100 20.98 0.66 2.20
N SER A 101 19.83 1.20 2.59
CA SER A 101 19.73 2.07 3.76
C SER A 101 18.48 1.82 4.59
N GLY A 102 18.73 1.41 5.83
CA GLY A 102 17.83 1.57 6.98
C GLY A 102 16.55 0.74 6.92
N THR A 103 16.52 -0.35 7.69
CA THR A 103 15.30 -1.09 8.06
C THR A 103 14.16 -0.07 8.28
N PRO A 104 13.14 0.01 7.41
CA PRO A 104 11.98 0.82 7.72
C PRO A 104 11.44 0.28 9.04
N ALA A 105 11.16 1.17 10.00
CA ALA A 105 10.66 0.81 11.31
C ALA A 105 9.60 -0.27 11.15
N GLN A 106 9.93 -1.48 11.60
CA GLN A 106 9.20 -2.72 11.36
C GLN A 106 7.71 -2.44 11.51
N GLY A 107 6.99 -2.49 10.40
CA GLY A 107 5.65 -1.92 10.29
C GLY A 107 4.80 -2.35 11.46
N GLN A 108 4.37 -1.37 12.27
CA GLN A 108 3.32 -1.63 13.24
C GLN A 108 2.13 -2.18 12.45
N SER A 109 1.71 -3.40 12.78
CA SER A 109 0.62 -4.13 12.14
C SER A 109 -0.72 -3.44 12.39
N ARG A 110 -0.93 -2.32 11.68
CA ARG A 110 -1.94 -1.29 11.99
C ARG A 110 -2.50 -0.65 10.72
N ILE A 111 -2.61 -1.46 9.64
CA ILE A 111 -3.20 -1.04 8.35
C ILE A 111 -4.73 -0.79 8.47
N LEU A 112 -5.31 -1.11 9.64
CA LEU A 112 -6.67 -0.74 10.01
C LEU A 112 -6.62 0.34 11.11
N PRO A 113 -7.34 1.47 10.96
CA PRO A 113 -7.59 2.32 12.11
C PRO A 113 -8.43 1.51 13.12
N GLU A 114 -7.97 1.47 14.36
CA GLU A 114 -8.69 0.78 15.44
C GLU A 114 -10.06 1.44 15.61
N VAL A 115 -11.12 0.67 15.33
CA VAL A 115 -12.51 1.11 15.53
C VAL A 115 -12.65 1.45 17.01
N PRO A 116 -13.02 2.69 17.39
CA PRO A 116 -13.21 3.02 18.79
C PRO A 116 -14.30 2.11 19.35
N ALA A 117 -13.95 1.31 20.35
CA ALA A 117 -14.86 0.40 21.02
C ALA A 117 -16.05 1.18 21.58
N LYS A 118 -17.20 1.08 20.91
CA LYS A 118 -18.46 1.63 21.42
C LYS A 118 -19.00 0.66 22.46
N GLY A 119 -18.82 0.99 23.74
CA GLY A 119 -19.60 0.35 24.79
C GLY A 119 -19.00 0.43 26.19
N LYS A 120 -19.49 1.38 26.99
CA LYS A 120 -20.15 1.06 28.26
C LYS A 120 -21.15 2.16 28.57
N GLY A 121 -22.42 1.75 28.64
CA GLY A 121 -23.47 2.59 29.19
C GLY A 121 -23.17 2.91 30.65
N LEU A 122 -23.37 4.17 31.00
CA LEU A 122 -23.67 4.59 32.36
C LEU A 122 -24.99 5.33 32.26
N ILE A 123 -26.07 4.54 32.34
CA ILE A 123 -27.24 4.96 33.07
C ILE A 123 -26.85 4.88 34.55
N GLU A 124 -26.67 6.02 35.20
CA GLU A 124 -26.89 6.11 36.64
C GLU A 124 -27.87 7.25 36.90
N SER A 125 -28.81 6.89 37.77
CA SER A 125 -30.08 7.48 38.19
C SER A 125 -30.10 8.96 38.56
#